data_AF-A0A7S3HIC5-F1
#
_entry.id   AF-A0A7S3HIC5-F1
#
_cell.length_a   1.000
_cell.length_b   1.000
_cell.length_c   1.000
_cell.angle_alpha   90.00
_cell.angle_beta   90.00
_cell.angle_gamma   90.00
#
_symmetry.space_group_name_H-M   'P 1'
#
loop_
_entity.id
_entity.type
_entity.pdbx_description
1 polymer ?
#
loop_
_entity_poly.entity_id
_entity_poly.type
_entity_poly.pdbx_seq_one_letter_code
_entity_poly.pdbx_strand_id
1 'polypeptide(L)'
;GDNSLDFDLDLDIDIENIFDLLTEESETREAAWQPEYDHHTQPTQQEQKQKKEDIAKRNSLQMTPRVMKNDIRRYYSRMLMNTINSADFNQLQSFFSTFMTGTTKFFANYDNFDPKYCIPSQLLASGPKLTSHYFLGIFVMYPDVVMNMTNTVITTSNTWSGTKIEMSVEFFATKMYDLADNEWIPQLETLEEKCSRLAVVKNDKLLQSSSMPSFRDHSTIAPHKDCVRREPYYPNASVFSTGSANGTTSSVCSSLSGTSCSTASTQNFVGMQYNGSNDLHKRNGTSDDDQNASNAADKRKRAKVTPVRPSGASGVNSSITNAHLKNDGGTALQPSVTSPKDNSNTTISEDYVRALNAQATIVPTPMHVRMEGTITMFLDENKRIQHMNLRVHEI
;
A
#
# COMPACT_ATOMS: atom_id res chain seq x y z
N GLY A 1 2.83 -13.42 -29.43
CA GLY A 1 1.78 -12.40 -29.53
C GLY A 1 1.97 -11.53 -28.33
N ASP A 2 2.82 -10.52 -28.49
CA ASP A 2 3.19 -9.59 -27.42
C ASP A 2 2.05 -8.59 -27.23
N ASN A 3 1.35 -8.70 -26.11
CA ASN A 3 0.42 -7.68 -25.63
C ASN A 3 1.01 -7.08 -24.35
N SER A 4 1.94 -6.14 -24.51
CA SER A 4 2.31 -5.21 -23.45
C SER A 4 1.21 -4.14 -23.39
N LEU A 5 0.37 -4.23 -22.36
CA LEU A 5 -0.59 -3.17 -22.02
C LEU A 5 0.17 -2.10 -21.22
N ASP A 6 0.59 -1.05 -21.93
CA ASP A 6 1.02 0.21 -21.31
C ASP A 6 -0.22 0.88 -20.71
N PHE A 7 -0.23 1.02 -19.38
CA PHE A 7 -1.24 1.78 -18.63
C PHE A 7 -0.66 3.16 -18.30
N ASP A 8 -0.86 4.11 -19.20
CA ASP A 8 -0.67 5.54 -18.93
C ASP A 8 -1.96 6.08 -18.28
N LEU A 9 -1.94 6.26 -16.96
CA LEU A 9 -2.97 6.99 -16.22
C LEU A 9 -2.52 8.44 -16.06
N ASP A 10 -2.89 9.27 -17.03
CA ASP A 10 -2.81 10.73 -16.95
C ASP A 10 -3.93 11.23 -16.02
N LEU A 11 -3.61 11.34 -14.72
CA LEU A 11 -4.43 12.06 -13.74
C LEU A 11 -3.94 13.51 -13.67
N ASP A 12 -4.48 14.34 -14.55
CA ASP A 12 -4.38 15.81 -14.49
C ASP A 12 -5.20 16.32 -13.30
N ILE A 13 -4.58 16.34 -12.12
CA ILE A 13 -5.09 17.08 -10.96
C ILE A 13 -4.61 18.53 -11.12
N ASP A 14 -5.52 19.43 -11.44
CA ASP A 14 -5.29 20.88 -11.50
C ASP A 14 -4.96 21.43 -10.09
N ILE A 15 -3.69 21.34 -9.71
CA ILE A 15 -3.15 21.88 -8.45
C ILE A 15 -3.21 23.42 -8.43
N GLU A 16 -3.33 24.08 -9.59
CA GLU A 16 -3.30 25.55 -9.67
C GLU A 16 -4.54 26.22 -9.04
N ASN A 17 -5.69 25.56 -8.98
CA ASN A 17 -6.91 26.17 -8.40
C ASN A 17 -6.97 26.15 -6.85
N ILE A 18 -6.09 25.42 -6.16
CA ILE A 18 -6.08 25.38 -4.68
C ILE A 18 -5.30 26.57 -4.09
N PHE A 19 -4.37 27.17 -4.85
CA PHE A 19 -3.57 28.29 -4.34
C PHE A 19 -4.32 29.62 -4.36
N ASP A 20 -5.19 29.86 -5.35
CA ASP A 20 -5.87 31.16 -5.49
C ASP A 20 -6.87 31.44 -4.35
N LEU A 21 -7.51 30.41 -3.78
CA LEU A 21 -8.47 30.55 -2.67
C LEU A 21 -7.82 30.89 -1.32
N LEU A 22 -6.50 30.73 -1.16
CA LEU A 22 -5.79 31.05 0.09
C LEU A 22 -5.08 32.41 0.05
N THR A 23 -5.07 33.11 -1.09
CA THR A 23 -4.37 34.38 -1.24
C THR A 23 -5.25 35.60 -0.95
N GLU A 24 -6.56 35.52 -1.20
CA GLU A 24 -7.47 36.68 -1.10
C GLU A 24 -7.77 37.15 0.34
N GLU A 25 -7.58 36.30 1.36
CA GLU A 25 -7.73 36.73 2.78
C GLU A 25 -6.47 37.39 3.37
N SER A 26 -5.35 37.42 2.64
CA SER A 26 -4.09 37.99 3.15
C SER A 26 -3.90 39.48 2.83
N GLU A 27 -4.56 40.01 1.80
CA GLU A 27 -4.30 41.38 1.30
C GLU A 27 -5.01 42.50 2.08
N THR A 28 -5.99 42.19 2.94
CA THR A 28 -6.71 43.21 3.72
C THR A 28 -6.11 43.51 5.11
N ARG A 29 -5.05 42.81 5.53
CA ARG A 29 -4.38 43.03 6.84
C ARG A 29 -3.02 43.76 6.78
N GLU A 30 -2.46 44.00 5.60
CA GLU A 30 -1.17 44.71 5.48
C GLU A 30 -1.27 46.25 5.49
N ALA A 31 -2.47 46.84 5.44
CA ALA A 31 -2.62 48.30 5.36
C ALA A 31 -2.41 49.06 6.69
N ALA A 32 -2.14 48.39 7.82
CA ALA A 32 -2.16 49.04 9.15
C ALA A 32 -0.83 49.09 9.91
N TRP A 33 0.27 48.57 9.36
CA TRP A 33 1.59 48.61 10.00
C TRP A 33 2.65 49.12 9.02
N GLN A 34 2.64 50.43 8.75
CA GLN A 34 3.82 51.13 8.27
C GLN A 34 4.59 51.61 9.51
N PRO A 35 5.62 50.89 9.99
CA PRO A 35 6.50 51.47 10.99
C PRO A 35 7.14 52.73 10.39
N GLU A 36 7.10 53.84 11.11
CA GLU A 36 7.91 55.02 10.80
C GLU A 36 9.36 54.57 10.68
N TYR A 37 9.86 54.51 9.44
CA TYR A 37 11.25 54.20 9.15
C TYR A 37 12.09 55.42 9.53
N ASP A 38 12.65 55.38 10.74
CA ASP A 38 13.65 56.34 11.18
C ASP A 38 14.89 56.23 10.26
N HIS A 39 15.09 57.25 9.44
CA HIS A 39 15.93 57.16 8.23
C HIS A 39 17.45 57.15 8.47
N HIS A 40 17.98 57.17 9.70
CA HIS A 40 19.36 57.64 9.92
C HIS A 40 20.22 56.90 10.96
N THR A 41 20.22 55.56 10.93
CA THR A 41 21.30 54.80 11.61
C THR A 41 21.92 53.81 10.65
N GLN A 42 23.02 54.22 10.00
CA GLN A 42 23.81 53.27 9.21
C GLN A 42 24.38 52.22 10.17
N PRO A 43 24.13 50.92 9.92
CA PRO A 43 24.64 49.86 10.77
C PRO A 43 26.16 49.90 10.79
N THR A 44 26.73 49.89 11.98
CA THR A 44 28.18 49.93 12.18
C THR A 44 28.84 48.74 11.49
N GLN A 45 30.10 48.90 11.05
CA GLN A 45 30.84 47.80 10.38
C GLN A 45 30.91 46.53 11.24
N GLN A 46 30.82 46.68 12.56
CA GLN A 46 30.82 45.59 13.52
C GLN A 46 29.49 44.81 13.52
N GLU A 47 28.35 45.49 13.44
CA GLU A 47 27.02 44.86 13.26
C GLU A 47 26.92 44.11 11.92
N GLN A 48 27.49 44.67 10.86
CA GLN A 48 27.54 44.00 9.55
C GLN A 48 28.38 42.70 9.61
N LYS A 49 29.46 42.68 10.41
CA LYS A 49 30.28 41.49 10.61
C LYS A 49 29.55 40.42 11.43
N GLN A 50 28.92 40.79 12.55
CA GLN A 50 28.11 39.86 13.35
C GLN A 50 26.96 39.27 12.54
N LYS A 51 26.24 40.09 11.77
CA LYS A 51 25.16 39.61 10.92
C LYS A 51 25.65 38.60 9.87
N LYS A 52 26.83 38.78 9.30
CA LYS A 52 27.44 37.81 8.38
C LYS A 52 27.85 36.52 9.09
N GLU A 53 28.42 36.59 10.28
CA GLU A 53 28.79 35.42 11.08
C GLU A 53 27.57 34.63 11.54
N ASP A 54 26.47 35.30 11.90
CA ASP A 54 25.21 34.65 12.27
C ASP A 54 24.54 33.99 11.07
N ILE A 55 24.56 34.63 9.89
CA ILE A 55 24.09 34.02 8.64
C ILE A 55 24.97 32.82 8.29
N ALA A 56 26.29 32.92 8.41
CA ALA A 56 27.21 31.82 8.14
C ALA A 56 27.02 30.66 9.14
N LYS A 57 26.85 30.94 10.43
CA LYS A 57 26.53 29.93 11.45
C LYS A 57 25.19 29.27 11.17
N ARG A 58 24.16 30.04 10.85
CA ARG A 58 22.84 29.53 10.50
C ARG A 58 22.89 28.66 9.25
N ASN A 59 23.63 29.07 8.23
CA ASN A 59 23.86 28.28 7.02
C ASN A 59 24.72 27.02 7.29
N SER A 60 25.69 27.09 8.20
CA SER A 60 26.53 25.95 8.59
C SER A 60 25.75 24.92 9.43
N LEU A 61 24.75 25.36 10.19
CA LEU A 61 23.89 24.52 11.01
C LEU A 61 22.68 23.95 10.23
N GLN A 62 22.41 24.42 9.02
CA GLN A 62 21.19 24.13 8.24
C GLN A 62 21.43 23.52 6.86
N MET A 63 22.42 22.65 6.70
CA MET A 63 22.39 21.72 5.57
C MET A 63 21.54 20.50 5.96
N THR A 64 20.27 20.71 6.32
CA THR A 64 19.31 19.61 6.42
C THR A 64 19.28 18.92 5.05
N PRO A 65 19.47 17.59 4.98
CA PRO A 65 19.53 16.89 3.71
C PRO A 65 18.27 17.17 2.89
N ARG A 66 18.40 17.94 1.80
CA ARG A 66 17.26 18.25 0.94
C ARG A 66 16.85 16.97 0.21
N VAL A 67 15.56 16.61 0.32
CA VAL A 67 14.98 15.50 -0.44
C VAL A 67 14.73 16.01 -1.87
N MET A 68 15.55 15.57 -2.82
CA MET A 68 15.44 16.00 -4.23
C MET A 68 14.14 15.50 -4.87
N LYS A 69 13.70 16.10 -5.99
CA LYS A 69 12.45 15.74 -6.68
C LYS A 69 12.41 14.25 -7.09
N ASN A 70 13.54 13.71 -7.54
CA ASN A 70 13.67 12.33 -8.02
C ASN A 70 14.18 11.36 -6.93
N ASP A 71 14.07 11.72 -5.66
CA ASP A 71 14.52 10.86 -4.57
C ASP A 71 13.49 9.76 -4.30
N ILE A 72 13.93 8.49 -4.29
CA ILE A 72 13.10 7.32 -4.01
C ILE A 72 12.26 7.45 -2.73
N ARG A 73 12.76 8.19 -1.73
CA ARG A 73 12.06 8.49 -0.47
C ARG A 73 10.67 9.12 -0.67
N ARG A 74 10.46 9.84 -1.77
CA ARG A 74 9.16 10.44 -2.14
C ARG A 74 8.13 9.43 -2.64
N TYR A 75 8.58 8.26 -3.09
CA TYR A 75 7.74 7.27 -3.75
C TYR A 75 7.35 6.12 -2.82
N TYR A 76 8.03 5.93 -1.68
CA TYR A 76 7.75 4.88 -0.70
C TYR A 76 6.26 4.77 -0.35
N SER A 77 5.64 5.91 -0.04
CA SER A 77 4.25 5.95 0.36
C SER A 77 3.30 5.42 -0.72
N ARG A 78 3.49 5.90 -1.96
CA ARG A 78 2.70 5.47 -3.12
C ARG A 78 3.01 4.02 -3.50
N MET A 79 4.27 3.58 -3.44
CA MET A 79 4.65 2.20 -3.73
C MET A 79 3.98 1.23 -2.75
N LEU A 80 4.05 1.51 -1.44
CA LEU A 80 3.38 0.68 -0.43
C LEU A 80 1.87 0.63 -0.68
N MET A 81 1.24 1.78 -0.92
CA MET A 81 -0.21 1.87 -1.18
C MET A 81 -0.63 1.10 -2.43
N ASN A 82 0.05 1.31 -3.55
CA ASN A 82 -0.23 0.58 -4.79
C ASN A 82 -0.08 -0.93 -4.61
N THR A 83 0.88 -1.34 -3.78
CA THR A 83 1.13 -2.76 -3.51
C THR A 83 0.07 -3.39 -2.60
N ILE A 84 -0.46 -2.64 -1.62
CA ILE A 84 -1.59 -3.11 -0.81
C ILE A 84 -2.86 -3.20 -1.66
N ASN A 85 -3.13 -2.16 -2.46
CA ASN A 85 -4.35 -2.04 -3.27
C ASN A 85 -4.36 -2.95 -4.51
N SER A 86 -3.23 -3.53 -4.92
CA SER A 86 -3.22 -4.51 -6.01
C SER A 86 -3.83 -5.85 -5.62
N ALA A 87 -3.99 -6.10 -4.31
CA ALA A 87 -4.37 -7.39 -3.74
C ALA A 87 -3.45 -8.55 -4.17
N ASP A 88 -2.28 -8.26 -4.76
CA ASP A 88 -1.28 -9.26 -5.14
C ASP A 88 -0.28 -9.42 -4.00
N PHE A 89 -0.43 -10.53 -3.28
CA PHE A 89 0.43 -10.86 -2.16
C PHE A 89 1.91 -11.03 -2.57
N ASN A 90 2.20 -11.51 -3.78
CA ASN A 90 3.58 -11.67 -4.25
C ASN A 90 4.24 -10.31 -4.50
N GLN A 91 3.48 -9.33 -4.98
CA GLN A 91 3.96 -7.95 -5.12
C GLN A 91 4.27 -7.34 -3.75
N LEU A 92 3.43 -7.59 -2.74
CA LEU A 92 3.65 -7.15 -1.37
C LEU A 92 4.91 -7.72 -0.73
N GLN A 93 5.11 -9.03 -0.88
CA GLN A 93 6.33 -9.69 -0.42
C GLN A 93 7.57 -9.15 -1.13
N SER A 94 7.47 -8.86 -2.43
CA SER A 94 8.55 -8.27 -3.22
C SER A 94 8.90 -6.86 -2.74
N PHE A 95 7.89 -6.04 -2.39
CA PHE A 95 8.11 -4.73 -1.79
C PHE A 95 8.87 -4.85 -0.46
N PHE A 96 8.39 -5.69 0.48
CA PHE A 96 9.04 -5.80 1.79
C PHE A 96 10.45 -6.39 1.70
N SER A 97 10.65 -7.45 0.91
CA SER A 97 12.00 -8.04 0.73
C SER A 97 13.00 -7.07 0.11
N THR A 98 12.55 -6.22 -0.82
CA THR A 98 13.40 -5.21 -1.48
C THR A 98 13.73 -4.07 -0.53
N PHE A 99 12.71 -3.50 0.13
CA PHE A 99 12.86 -2.22 0.80
C PHE A 99 13.06 -2.31 2.31
N MET A 100 12.70 -3.41 2.98
CA MET A 100 12.97 -3.60 4.41
C MET A 100 14.35 -4.21 4.64
N THR A 101 15.01 -3.85 5.74
CA THR A 101 16.21 -4.54 6.22
C THR A 101 15.86 -5.91 6.84
N GLY A 102 16.82 -6.83 6.94
CA GLY A 102 16.58 -8.12 7.61
C GLY A 102 16.24 -7.99 9.10
N THR A 103 16.66 -6.89 9.73
CA THR A 103 16.45 -6.60 11.17
C THR A 103 15.25 -5.69 11.43
N THR A 104 14.43 -5.41 10.41
CA THR A 104 13.32 -4.46 10.52
C THR A 104 12.35 -4.84 11.62
N LYS A 105 11.85 -3.85 12.35
CA LYS A 105 10.77 -4.06 13.33
C LYS A 105 9.49 -3.42 12.81
N PHE A 106 8.44 -4.22 12.68
CA PHE A 106 7.11 -3.77 12.34
C PHE A 106 6.21 -3.88 13.58
N PHE A 107 5.59 -2.77 13.95
CA PHE A 107 4.65 -2.70 15.06
C PHE A 107 3.30 -2.21 14.55
N ALA A 108 2.23 -2.98 14.80
CA ALA A 108 0.86 -2.55 14.55
C ALA A 108 0.13 -2.39 15.89
N ASN A 109 -0.57 -1.27 16.04
CA ASN A 109 -1.38 -0.94 17.20
C ASN A 109 -2.78 -0.55 16.74
N TYR A 110 -3.77 -1.24 17.28
CA TYR A 110 -5.19 -1.03 17.01
C TYR A 110 -5.82 -0.47 18.28
N ASP A 111 -5.88 0.85 18.36
CA ASP A 111 -6.39 1.56 19.53
C ASP A 111 -7.93 1.54 19.50
N ASN A 112 -8.55 1.10 20.59
CA ASN A 112 -10.01 1.06 20.78
C ASN A 112 -10.80 0.27 19.71
N PHE A 113 -10.18 -0.74 19.12
CA PHE A 113 -10.83 -1.56 18.10
C PHE A 113 -11.89 -2.49 18.71
N ASP A 114 -13.08 -2.56 18.10
CA ASP A 114 -14.13 -3.44 18.60
C ASP A 114 -13.66 -4.92 18.56
N PRO A 115 -13.75 -5.67 19.69
CA PRO A 115 -13.35 -7.07 19.75
C PRO A 115 -14.02 -7.96 18.70
N LYS A 116 -15.19 -7.58 18.16
CA LYS A 116 -15.88 -8.30 17.08
C LYS A 116 -15.06 -8.45 15.80
N TYR A 117 -14.04 -7.60 15.60
CA TYR A 117 -13.18 -7.70 14.42
C TYR A 117 -12.11 -8.78 14.56
N CYS A 118 -11.88 -9.34 15.75
CA CYS A 118 -10.89 -10.40 15.98
C CYS A 118 -9.48 -10.03 15.48
N ILE A 119 -9.15 -8.73 15.51
CA ILE A 119 -7.79 -8.23 15.26
C ILE A 119 -7.09 -8.08 16.62
N PRO A 120 -5.90 -8.66 16.81
CA PRO A 120 -5.11 -8.43 18.00
C PRO A 120 -4.78 -6.96 18.18
N SER A 121 -4.96 -6.42 19.39
CA SER A 121 -4.76 -5.00 19.68
C SER A 121 -3.34 -4.53 19.39
N GLN A 122 -2.34 -5.40 19.59
CA GLN A 122 -0.94 -5.10 19.31
C GLN A 122 -0.25 -6.29 18.65
N LEU A 123 0.55 -6.00 17.64
CA LEU A 123 1.28 -6.99 16.87
C LEU A 123 2.70 -6.51 16.60
N LEU A 124 3.67 -7.42 16.78
CA LEU A 124 5.08 -7.16 16.53
C LEU A 124 5.63 -8.22 15.57
N ALA A 125 6.09 -7.79 14.40
CA ALA A 125 6.82 -8.62 13.45
C ALA A 125 8.28 -8.18 13.35
N SER A 126 9.17 -9.16 13.12
CA SER A 126 10.59 -8.93 12.88
C SER A 126 10.98 -9.41 11.48
N GLY A 127 11.50 -8.50 10.68
CA GLY A 127 11.95 -8.75 9.31
C GLY A 127 10.81 -8.78 8.28
N PRO A 128 11.18 -8.73 6.99
CA PRO A 128 10.22 -8.60 5.89
C PRO A 128 9.23 -9.76 5.80
N LYS A 129 9.65 -10.98 6.15
CA LYS A 129 8.82 -12.19 6.06
C LYS A 129 7.65 -12.16 7.04
N LEU A 130 7.92 -11.86 8.32
CA LEU A 130 6.86 -11.76 9.33
C LEU A 130 5.97 -10.54 9.11
N THR A 131 6.52 -9.43 8.61
CA THR A 131 5.69 -8.29 8.20
C THR A 131 4.77 -8.66 7.05
N SER A 132 5.27 -9.40 6.04
CA SER A 132 4.43 -9.93 4.97
C SER A 132 3.34 -10.86 5.49
N HIS A 133 3.66 -11.73 6.47
CA HIS A 133 2.68 -12.63 7.09
C HIS A 133 1.53 -11.86 7.74
N TYR A 134 1.84 -10.78 8.45
CA TYR A 134 0.82 -9.93 9.04
C TYR A 134 -0.17 -9.41 7.98
N PHE A 135 0.32 -8.90 6.85
CA PHE A 135 -0.54 -8.44 5.76
C PHE A 135 -1.27 -9.57 5.03
N LEU A 136 -0.69 -10.78 5.00
CA LEU A 136 -1.42 -11.95 4.53
C LEU A 136 -2.67 -12.19 5.37
N GLY A 137 -2.55 -12.09 6.71
CA GLY A 137 -3.69 -12.20 7.61
C GLY A 137 -4.78 -11.16 7.30
N ILE A 138 -4.37 -9.91 7.03
CA ILE A 138 -5.29 -8.86 6.57
C ILE A 138 -5.98 -9.25 5.27
N PHE A 139 -5.25 -9.70 4.23
CA PHE A 139 -5.84 -10.10 2.95
C PHE A 139 -6.76 -11.31 3.06
N VAL A 140 -6.50 -12.24 3.99
CA VAL A 140 -7.40 -13.37 4.25
C VAL A 140 -8.71 -12.90 4.90
N MET A 141 -8.64 -12.05 5.94
CA MET A 141 -9.83 -11.58 6.66
C MET A 141 -10.65 -10.55 5.89
N TYR A 142 -9.95 -9.73 5.08
CA TYR A 142 -10.45 -8.56 4.36
C TYR A 142 -10.03 -8.64 2.89
N PRO A 143 -10.65 -9.54 2.10
CA PRO A 143 -10.25 -9.80 0.71
C PRO A 143 -10.45 -8.58 -0.22
N ASP A 144 -11.28 -7.63 0.18
CA ASP A 144 -11.60 -6.39 -0.52
C ASP A 144 -10.96 -5.15 0.13
N VAL A 145 -9.89 -5.31 0.92
CA VAL A 145 -9.23 -4.18 1.57
C VAL A 145 -8.70 -3.18 0.55
N VAL A 146 -9.06 -1.91 0.75
CA VAL A 146 -8.56 -0.77 -0.01
C VAL A 146 -8.00 0.24 0.98
N MET A 147 -6.78 0.72 0.71
CA MET A 147 -6.14 1.78 1.47
C MET A 147 -6.12 3.06 0.65
N ASN A 148 -6.63 4.14 1.23
CA ASN A 148 -6.50 5.49 0.69
C ASN A 148 -5.46 6.27 1.51
N MET A 149 -4.62 7.05 0.85
CA MET A 149 -3.62 7.90 1.50
C MET A 149 -4.05 9.36 1.41
N THR A 150 -4.25 10.01 2.55
CA THR A 150 -4.74 11.39 2.60
C THR A 150 -3.60 12.39 2.68
N ASN A 151 -2.54 12.07 3.43
CA ASN A 151 -1.39 12.95 3.60
C ASN A 151 -0.09 12.14 3.69
N THR A 152 1.02 12.74 3.27
CA THR A 152 2.35 12.19 3.50
C THR A 152 3.35 13.27 3.87
N VAL A 153 4.09 13.05 4.95
CA VAL A 153 5.09 13.95 5.48
C VAL A 153 6.44 13.23 5.50
N ILE A 154 7.44 13.83 4.88
CA ILE A 154 8.81 13.32 4.85
C ILE A 154 9.68 14.24 5.71
N THR A 155 10.21 13.71 6.80
CA THR A 155 11.08 14.43 7.73
C THR A 155 12.49 13.87 7.65
N THR A 156 13.45 14.75 7.41
CA THR A 156 14.89 14.46 7.51
C THR A 156 15.46 15.27 8.67
N SER A 157 16.47 14.74 9.36
CA SER A 157 17.15 15.43 10.44
C SER A 157 18.64 15.56 10.14
N ASN A 158 19.29 16.54 10.75
CA ASN A 158 20.75 16.62 10.82
C ASN A 158 21.31 15.81 12.00
N THR A 159 20.49 15.50 13.01
CA THR A 159 20.87 14.72 14.20
C THR A 159 20.79 13.20 13.98
N TRP A 160 20.09 12.76 12.93
CA TRP A 160 19.93 11.37 12.58
C TRP A 160 20.01 11.23 11.05
N SER A 161 20.86 10.32 10.57
CA SER A 161 21.12 10.11 9.14
C SER A 161 19.95 9.52 8.36
N GLY A 162 18.93 9.02 9.05
CA GLY A 162 17.77 8.41 8.42
C GLY A 162 16.70 9.40 7.96
N THR A 163 15.59 8.85 7.47
CA THR A 163 14.42 9.62 7.03
C THR A 163 13.17 9.02 7.66
N LYS A 164 12.32 9.86 8.24
CA LYS A 164 10.98 9.46 8.69
C LYS A 164 9.98 9.79 7.58
N ILE A 165 9.21 8.81 7.16
CA ILE A 165 8.05 9.00 6.27
C ILE A 165 6.82 8.66 7.09
N GLU A 166 5.95 9.64 7.27
CA GLU A 166 4.67 9.48 7.93
C GLU A 166 3.57 9.62 6.88
N MET A 167 2.60 8.72 6.87
CA MET A 167 1.43 8.77 6.00
C MET A 167 0.17 8.61 6.82
N SER A 168 -0.80 9.47 6.56
CA SER A 168 -2.17 9.35 7.07
C SER A 168 -2.95 8.51 6.07
N VAL A 169 -3.63 7.47 6.57
CA VAL A 169 -4.30 6.47 5.74
C VAL A 169 -5.72 6.21 6.24
N GLU A 170 -6.60 5.92 5.30
CA GLU A 170 -7.93 5.38 5.55
C GLU A 170 -8.02 3.99 4.95
N PHE A 171 -8.60 3.04 5.67
CA PHE A 171 -8.84 1.68 5.21
C PHE A 171 -10.34 1.46 5.06
N PHE A 172 -10.72 0.85 3.95
CA PHE A 172 -12.07 0.39 3.66
C PHE A 172 -12.00 -1.10 3.38
N ALA A 173 -12.81 -1.89 4.07
CA ALA A 173 -12.81 -3.34 3.91
C ALA A 173 -14.13 -3.96 4.35
N THR A 174 -14.37 -5.19 3.93
CA THR A 174 -15.44 -6.05 4.43
C THR A 174 -14.81 -7.26 5.11
N LYS A 175 -15.07 -7.42 6.41
CA LYS A 175 -14.69 -8.63 7.15
C LYS A 175 -15.49 -9.80 6.60
N MET A 176 -14.81 -10.78 6.02
CA MET A 176 -15.42 -11.99 5.45
C MET A 176 -14.99 -13.26 6.18
N TYR A 177 -13.84 -13.23 6.86
CA TYR A 177 -13.29 -14.39 7.55
C TYR A 177 -12.73 -14.04 8.93
N ASP A 178 -12.66 -15.05 9.79
CA ASP A 178 -11.95 -15.07 11.05
C ASP A 178 -10.69 -15.92 10.93
N LEU A 179 -9.61 -15.41 11.50
CA LEU A 179 -8.37 -16.13 11.75
C LEU A 179 -8.19 -16.32 13.25
N ALA A 180 -7.62 -17.46 13.65
CA ALA A 180 -7.25 -17.68 15.04
C ALA A 180 -6.09 -16.76 15.46
N ASP A 181 -6.08 -16.33 16.72
CA ASP A 181 -5.08 -15.37 17.25
C ASP A 181 -3.63 -15.78 16.98
N ASN A 182 -3.34 -17.09 17.08
CA ASN A 182 -2.02 -17.67 16.87
C ASN A 182 -1.59 -17.74 15.39
N GLU A 183 -2.52 -17.50 14.46
CA GLU A 183 -2.25 -17.49 13.02
C GLU A 183 -1.96 -16.07 12.49
N TRP A 184 -2.09 -15.01 13.28
CA TRP A 184 -1.78 -13.64 12.81
C TRP A 184 -0.29 -13.42 12.56
N ILE A 185 0.53 -13.70 13.56
CA ILE A 185 2.00 -13.64 13.49
C ILE A 185 2.54 -14.87 14.22
N PRO A 186 2.70 -16.02 13.53
CA PRO A 186 3.34 -17.18 14.12
C PRO A 186 4.80 -16.88 14.46
N GLN A 187 5.37 -17.64 15.40
CA GLN A 187 6.82 -17.61 15.61
C GLN A 187 7.55 -17.97 14.32
N LEU A 188 8.70 -17.34 14.07
CA LEU A 188 9.44 -17.53 12.82
C LEU A 188 9.76 -19.00 12.55
N GLU A 189 10.19 -19.73 13.57
CA GLU A 189 10.49 -21.16 13.50
C GLU A 189 9.26 -21.97 13.09
N THR A 190 8.10 -21.67 13.68
CA THR A 190 6.82 -22.32 13.33
C THR A 190 6.40 -22.01 11.90
N LEU A 191 6.59 -20.76 11.43
CA LEU A 191 6.29 -20.37 10.06
C LEU A 191 7.17 -21.14 9.06
N GLU A 192 8.46 -21.24 9.34
CA GLU A 192 9.41 -21.98 8.51
C GLU A 192 9.12 -23.47 8.46
N GLU A 193 8.76 -24.06 9.60
CA GLU A 193 8.31 -25.45 9.68
C GLU A 193 7.05 -25.67 8.82
N LYS A 194 6.03 -24.82 9.00
CA LYS A 194 4.77 -24.91 8.23
C LYS A 194 5.02 -24.77 6.72
N CYS A 195 5.86 -23.82 6.29
CA CYS A 195 6.23 -23.65 4.89
C CYS A 195 6.97 -24.88 4.33
N SER A 196 7.92 -25.42 5.10
CA SER A 196 8.74 -26.57 4.68
C SER A 196 7.92 -27.85 4.57
N ARG A 197 7.01 -28.11 5.51
CA ARG A 197 6.14 -29.29 5.50
C ARG A 197 5.25 -29.34 4.25
N LEU A 198 4.72 -28.19 3.83
CA LEU A 198 3.88 -28.11 2.63
C LEU A 198 4.68 -28.34 1.34
N ALA A 199 5.94 -27.91 1.30
CA ALA A 199 6.83 -28.15 0.15
C ALA A 199 7.11 -29.66 -0.04
N VAL A 200 7.28 -30.42 1.04
CA VAL A 200 7.53 -31.88 0.98
C VAL A 200 6.31 -32.63 0.43
N VAL A 201 5.10 -32.32 0.91
CA VAL A 201 3.86 -32.99 0.47
C VAL A 201 3.64 -32.87 -1.05
N LYS A 202 4.05 -31.75 -1.65
CA LYS A 202 3.96 -31.52 -3.09
C LYS A 202 4.88 -32.46 -3.88
N ASN A 203 6.09 -32.69 -3.37
CA ASN A 203 7.05 -33.59 -4.00
C ASN A 203 6.61 -35.06 -3.90
N ASP A 204 6.04 -35.47 -2.77
CA ASP A 204 5.55 -36.85 -2.59
C ASP A 204 4.36 -37.16 -3.51
N LYS A 205 3.44 -36.21 -3.71
CA LYS A 205 2.32 -36.38 -4.66
C LYS A 205 2.79 -36.47 -6.10
N LEU A 206 3.84 -35.73 -6.49
CA LEU A 206 4.45 -35.82 -7.82
C LEU A 206 5.19 -37.16 -8.03
N LEU A 207 5.84 -37.68 -6.99
CA LEU A 207 6.47 -39.00 -7.05
C LEU A 207 5.44 -40.13 -7.12
N GLN A 208 4.30 -40.01 -6.42
CA GLN A 208 3.22 -40.99 -6.51
C GLN A 208 2.47 -40.93 -7.85
N SER A 209 2.25 -39.74 -8.43
CA SER A 209 1.58 -39.60 -9.73
C SER A 209 2.47 -39.97 -10.92
N SER A 210 3.80 -40.02 -10.74
CA SER A 210 4.74 -40.51 -11.75
C SER A 210 4.92 -42.03 -11.77
N SER A 211 4.35 -42.74 -10.78
CA SER A 211 4.10 -44.18 -10.91
C SER A 211 2.95 -44.43 -11.90
N MET A 212 3.29 -44.41 -13.19
CA MET A 212 2.43 -44.87 -14.28
C MET A 212 1.81 -46.22 -13.89
N PRO A 213 0.48 -46.40 -13.97
CA PRO A 213 -0.10 -47.73 -13.84
C PRO A 213 0.53 -48.59 -14.92
N SER A 214 1.28 -49.64 -14.52
CA SER A 214 1.82 -50.58 -15.49
C SER A 214 0.65 -51.06 -16.32
N PHE A 215 0.72 -50.81 -17.63
CA PHE A 215 -0.26 -51.22 -18.62
C PHE A 215 -0.42 -52.73 -18.50
N ARG A 216 -1.39 -53.19 -17.70
CA ARG A 216 -1.78 -54.59 -17.65
C ARG A 216 -2.65 -54.79 -18.88
N ASP A 217 -2.10 -55.53 -19.83
CA ASP A 217 -2.81 -56.10 -20.95
C ASP A 217 -4.08 -56.81 -20.47
N HIS A 218 -5.22 -56.13 -20.59
CA HIS A 218 -6.54 -56.74 -20.52
C HIS A 218 -7.12 -56.79 -21.93
N SER A 219 -6.56 -57.69 -22.74
CA SER A 219 -7.29 -58.27 -23.86
C SER A 219 -8.34 -59.25 -23.33
N THR A 220 -9.44 -58.73 -22.80
CA THR A 220 -10.66 -59.53 -22.60
C THR A 220 -11.78 -58.88 -23.39
N ILE A 221 -11.93 -59.37 -24.62
CA ILE A 221 -13.08 -59.11 -25.49
C ILE A 221 -14.32 -59.68 -24.78
N ALA A 222 -15.18 -58.80 -24.26
CA ALA A 222 -16.54 -59.15 -23.88
C ALA A 222 -17.49 -58.80 -25.03
N PRO A 223 -18.37 -59.72 -25.47
CA PRO A 223 -19.28 -59.46 -26.58
C PRO A 223 -20.41 -58.52 -26.15
N HIS A 224 -20.59 -57.49 -26.97
CA HIS A 224 -21.73 -56.58 -27.00
C HIS A 224 -23.04 -57.38 -27.06
N LYS A 225 -23.91 -57.21 -26.05
CA LYS A 225 -25.31 -57.63 -26.14
C LYS A 225 -26.20 -56.43 -25.88
N ASP A 226 -26.96 -56.12 -26.93
CA ASP A 226 -28.05 -55.18 -26.97
C ASP A 226 -29.03 -55.40 -25.83
N CYS A 227 -29.42 -54.32 -25.15
CA CYS A 227 -30.67 -54.28 -24.42
C CYS A 227 -31.31 -52.90 -24.55
N VAL A 228 -32.18 -52.81 -25.55
CA VAL A 228 -33.23 -51.81 -25.70
C VAL A 228 -34.32 -52.10 -24.65
N ARG A 229 -34.62 -51.16 -23.73
CA ARG A 229 -36.01 -50.86 -23.33
C ARG A 229 -36.17 -49.71 -22.32
N ARG A 230 -36.84 -48.66 -22.81
CA ARG A 230 -38.02 -47.94 -22.28
C ARG A 230 -38.01 -47.40 -20.83
N GLU A 231 -38.02 -46.08 -20.78
CA GLU A 231 -38.79 -45.19 -19.90
C GLU A 231 -40.27 -45.61 -19.69
N PRO A 232 -40.92 -45.23 -18.56
CA PRO A 232 -41.51 -43.88 -18.45
C PRO A 232 -41.48 -43.19 -17.06
N TYR A 233 -41.26 -41.88 -17.09
CA TYR A 233 -42.14 -40.79 -16.61
C TYR A 233 -43.16 -41.06 -15.47
N TYR A 234 -43.12 -40.25 -14.39
CA TYR A 234 -44.21 -39.39 -13.83
C TYR A 234 -43.84 -38.79 -12.42
N PRO A 235 -44.56 -37.77 -11.88
CA PRO A 235 -43.97 -36.46 -11.58
C PRO A 235 -44.13 -35.96 -10.12
N ASN A 236 -43.60 -34.77 -9.85
CA ASN A 236 -44.02 -33.71 -8.91
C ASN A 236 -44.81 -34.08 -7.63
N ALA A 237 -44.25 -33.69 -6.48
CA ALA A 237 -45.02 -33.31 -5.30
C ALA A 237 -44.50 -31.97 -4.73
N SER A 238 -45.20 -30.89 -5.06
CA SER A 238 -45.21 -29.64 -4.31
C SER A 238 -46.13 -29.78 -3.10
N VAL A 239 -45.68 -29.38 -1.91
CA VAL A 239 -46.56 -29.17 -0.75
C VAL A 239 -46.32 -27.76 -0.23
N PHE A 240 -47.31 -26.91 -0.47
CA PHE A 240 -47.63 -25.76 0.37
C PHE A 240 -48.21 -26.28 1.69
N SER A 241 -47.80 -25.71 2.82
CA SER A 241 -48.78 -25.44 3.88
C SER A 241 -48.38 -24.23 4.72
N THR A 242 -49.30 -23.29 4.68
CA THR A 242 -49.45 -22.08 5.49
C THR A 242 -49.79 -22.37 6.95
N GLY A 243 -49.46 -21.41 7.83
CA GLY A 243 -50.14 -21.15 9.11
C GLY A 243 -49.22 -21.25 10.32
N SER A 244 -49.38 -20.50 11.41
CA SER A 244 -50.19 -19.33 11.75
C SER A 244 -49.83 -19.00 13.21
N ALA A 245 -49.83 -17.70 13.53
CA ALA A 245 -50.13 -17.08 14.83
C ALA A 245 -49.28 -17.36 16.10
N ASN A 246 -48.69 -16.24 16.57
CA ASN A 246 -48.81 -15.65 17.90
C ASN A 246 -48.23 -16.36 19.14
N GLY A 247 -47.39 -15.62 19.87
CA GLY A 247 -47.02 -15.91 21.25
C GLY A 247 -46.11 -14.84 21.84
N THR A 248 -46.70 -13.73 22.28
CA THR A 248 -46.07 -12.72 23.14
C THR A 248 -45.83 -13.30 24.54
N THR A 249 -44.67 -13.07 25.16
CA THR A 249 -44.52 -12.56 26.54
C THR A 249 -43.05 -12.42 26.96
N SER A 250 -42.84 -11.39 27.76
CA SER A 250 -41.60 -10.88 28.37
C SER A 250 -41.07 -11.76 29.51
N SER A 251 -39.75 -11.82 29.69
CA SER A 251 -39.16 -11.66 31.04
C SER A 251 -37.68 -11.27 31.00
N VAL A 252 -37.31 -10.51 32.02
CA VAL A 252 -36.08 -9.77 32.30
C VAL A 252 -34.98 -10.64 32.93
N CYS A 253 -33.72 -10.28 32.60
CA CYS A 253 -32.41 -10.49 33.25
C CYS A 253 -32.11 -11.78 34.05
N SER A 254 -30.95 -12.39 33.75
CA SER A 254 -29.81 -12.44 34.69
C SER A 254 -28.53 -12.86 33.98
N SER A 255 -27.48 -12.11 34.29
CA SER A 255 -26.07 -12.27 33.97
C SER A 255 -25.54 -13.66 34.30
N LEU A 256 -24.65 -14.21 33.46
CA LEU A 256 -23.46 -14.96 33.88
C LEU A 256 -22.50 -15.12 32.70
N SER A 257 -21.26 -14.73 32.99
CA SER A 257 -20.01 -14.88 32.27
C SER A 257 -19.78 -16.24 31.61
N GLY A 258 -19.26 -16.22 30.37
CA GLY A 258 -18.72 -17.39 29.69
C GLY A 258 -18.56 -17.21 28.18
N THR A 259 -17.69 -16.30 27.74
CA THR A 259 -17.27 -16.24 26.33
C THR A 259 -16.41 -17.46 26.01
N SER A 260 -17.05 -18.46 25.41
CA SER A 260 -16.38 -19.53 24.65
C SER A 260 -17.02 -19.57 23.27
N CYS A 261 -16.29 -19.09 22.27
CA CYS A 261 -16.65 -19.30 20.87
C CYS A 261 -16.04 -20.63 20.43
N SER A 262 -16.80 -21.71 20.57
CA SER A 262 -16.49 -22.96 19.90
C SER A 262 -17.68 -23.91 19.90
N THR A 263 -18.34 -24.03 18.75
CA THR A 263 -18.93 -25.28 18.25
C THR A 263 -19.07 -25.17 16.73
N ALA A 264 -18.03 -25.57 16.02
CA ALA A 264 -18.08 -25.76 14.57
C ALA A 264 -18.77 -27.10 14.27
N SER A 265 -19.92 -27.05 13.61
CA SER A 265 -20.52 -28.20 12.94
C SER A 265 -19.86 -28.34 11.56
N THR A 266 -19.33 -29.52 11.28
CA THR A 266 -18.69 -29.85 10.01
C THR A 266 -19.76 -29.98 8.92
N GLN A 267 -19.77 -29.06 7.95
CA GLN A 267 -20.44 -29.28 6.67
C GLN A 267 -19.40 -29.28 5.56
N ASN A 268 -19.32 -30.40 4.85
CA ASN A 268 -18.53 -30.55 3.63
C ASN A 268 -19.15 -29.67 2.54
N PHE A 269 -18.41 -28.69 2.01
CA PHE A 269 -18.83 -27.96 0.82
C PHE A 269 -17.71 -27.94 -0.24
N VAL A 270 -18.12 -28.21 -1.47
CA VAL A 270 -17.30 -28.40 -2.67
C VAL A 270 -16.85 -27.03 -3.20
N GLY A 271 -15.56 -26.94 -3.55
CA GLY A 271 -14.90 -25.70 -3.97
C GLY A 271 -15.51 -25.05 -5.22
N MET A 272 -15.76 -23.75 -5.14
CA MET A 272 -16.00 -22.90 -6.30
C MET A 272 -14.70 -22.23 -6.73
N GLN A 273 -14.30 -22.47 -7.97
CA GLN A 273 -13.28 -21.67 -8.66
C GLN A 273 -13.92 -20.34 -9.07
N TYR A 274 -13.35 -19.23 -8.60
CA TYR A 274 -13.75 -17.90 -9.05
C TYR A 274 -13.03 -17.54 -10.34
N ASN A 275 -13.81 -17.23 -11.37
CA ASN A 275 -13.37 -16.60 -12.61
C ASN A 275 -13.95 -15.19 -12.59
N GLY A 276 -13.11 -14.16 -12.43
CA GLY A 276 -13.54 -12.77 -12.31
C GLY A 276 -14.00 -12.23 -13.66
N SER A 277 -15.28 -11.87 -13.75
CA SER A 277 -15.83 -11.04 -14.83
C SER A 277 -16.40 -9.77 -14.20
N ASN A 278 -15.80 -8.63 -14.55
CA ASN A 278 -16.24 -7.31 -14.13
C ASN A 278 -17.47 -6.91 -14.96
N ASP A 279 -18.66 -6.86 -14.34
CA ASP A 279 -19.84 -6.21 -14.91
C ASP A 279 -20.10 -4.88 -14.18
N LEU A 280 -19.84 -3.79 -14.89
CA LEU A 280 -20.13 -2.42 -14.48
C LEU A 280 -21.59 -2.08 -14.79
N HIS A 281 -22.38 -1.80 -13.75
CA HIS A 281 -23.71 -1.20 -13.90
C HIS A 281 -23.60 0.25 -14.39
N LYS A 282 -24.07 0.50 -15.61
CA LYS A 282 -24.45 1.82 -16.13
C LYS A 282 -25.70 2.33 -15.38
N ARG A 283 -25.65 3.58 -14.89
CA ARG A 283 -26.85 4.39 -14.62
C ARG A 283 -26.88 5.59 -15.56
N ASN A 284 -28.03 5.78 -16.22
CA ASN A 284 -28.37 6.89 -17.11
C ASN A 284 -29.39 7.83 -16.43
N GLY A 285 -29.34 9.11 -16.80
CA GLY A 285 -30.42 10.13 -16.74
C GLY A 285 -30.59 10.83 -15.39
N THR A 286 -30.78 12.14 -15.26
CA THR A 286 -31.43 13.20 -16.09
C THR A 286 -30.89 14.60 -15.65
N SER A 287 -30.63 15.58 -16.53
CA SER A 287 -31.49 16.73 -16.95
C SER A 287 -32.32 17.36 -15.80
N ASP A 288 -32.41 18.67 -15.55
CA ASP A 288 -32.24 19.93 -16.29
C ASP A 288 -31.95 21.07 -15.27
N ASP A 289 -31.29 22.16 -15.65
CA ASP A 289 -31.84 23.52 -15.52
C ASP A 289 -30.83 24.62 -15.93
N ASP A 290 -31.34 25.50 -16.78
CA ASP A 290 -30.75 26.71 -17.33
C ASP A 290 -30.61 27.86 -16.30
N GLN A 291 -29.93 28.92 -16.76
CA GLN A 291 -29.87 30.29 -16.25
C GLN A 291 -28.67 30.61 -15.34
N ASN A 292 -27.67 31.31 -15.88
CA ASN A 292 -27.67 32.79 -15.82
C ASN A 292 -26.45 33.35 -16.57
N ALA A 293 -26.71 34.11 -17.62
CA ALA A 293 -25.72 34.91 -18.31
C ALA A 293 -25.88 36.37 -17.87
N SER A 294 -24.84 36.98 -17.30
CA SER A 294 -24.50 38.40 -17.55
C SER A 294 -23.22 38.81 -16.82
N ASN A 295 -22.51 39.73 -17.48
CA ASN A 295 -21.51 40.67 -16.96
C ASN A 295 -20.08 40.16 -16.76
N ALA A 296 -19.18 40.52 -17.68
CA ALA A 296 -18.30 41.67 -17.48
C ALA A 296 -17.27 41.74 -18.61
N ALA A 297 -17.33 42.84 -19.35
CA ALA A 297 -16.31 43.24 -20.30
C ALA A 297 -15.04 43.74 -19.58
N ASP A 298 -13.97 43.79 -20.38
CA ASP A 298 -12.96 44.86 -20.36
C ASP A 298 -11.66 44.62 -19.56
N LYS A 299 -10.60 44.22 -20.28
CA LYS A 299 -9.32 44.98 -20.41
C LYS A 299 -8.26 44.15 -21.14
N ARG A 300 -8.13 44.39 -22.45
CA ARG A 300 -6.90 44.06 -23.20
C ARG A 300 -5.95 45.26 -23.14
N LYS A 301 -4.82 45.13 -22.43
CA LYS A 301 -3.70 46.07 -22.56
C LYS A 301 -2.59 45.47 -23.42
N ARG A 302 -2.31 46.20 -24.50
CA ARG A 302 -1.21 46.04 -25.46
C ARG A 302 0.15 46.14 -24.75
N ALA A 303 1.08 45.27 -25.14
CA ALA A 303 2.51 45.52 -24.99
C ALA A 303 3.20 45.54 -26.36
N LYS A 304 4.20 46.40 -26.45
CA LYS A 304 4.74 47.08 -27.62
C LYS A 304 5.83 46.22 -28.27
N VAL A 305 5.70 45.95 -29.57
CA VAL A 305 6.77 45.44 -30.42
C VAL A 305 7.72 46.60 -30.74
N THR A 306 9.03 46.40 -30.56
CA THR A 306 10.07 47.22 -31.22
C THR A 306 11.17 46.28 -31.72
N PRO A 307 11.56 46.33 -33.00
CA PRO A 307 12.60 45.47 -33.58
C PRO A 307 13.91 46.25 -33.78
N VAL A 308 15.07 45.66 -33.47
CA VAL A 308 16.36 46.04 -34.08
C VAL A 308 17.27 44.81 -34.19
N ARG A 309 17.78 44.59 -35.41
CA ARG A 309 18.74 43.56 -35.85
C ARG A 309 20.15 44.22 -35.99
N PRO A 310 21.23 43.55 -36.47
CA PRO A 310 22.45 43.33 -35.71
C PRO A 310 23.72 44.01 -36.30
N SER A 311 24.79 44.03 -35.51
CA SER A 311 26.20 44.15 -35.94
C SER A 311 27.04 43.67 -34.74
N GLY A 312 28.15 42.94 -34.81
CA GLY A 312 29.17 42.75 -35.83
C GLY A 312 30.54 42.99 -35.16
N ALA A 313 31.51 42.10 -35.41
CA ALA A 313 32.94 42.16 -35.01
C ALA A 313 33.25 41.82 -33.53
N SER A 314 34.42 41.33 -33.14
CA SER A 314 35.55 40.59 -33.74
C SER A 314 36.43 40.22 -32.53
N GLY A 315 37.15 39.10 -32.60
CA GLY A 315 37.81 38.49 -31.45
C GLY A 315 39.01 39.24 -30.87
N VAL A 316 39.42 38.83 -29.67
CA VAL A 316 40.79 38.93 -29.16
C VAL A 316 41.06 37.72 -28.25
N ASN A 317 42.16 37.03 -28.58
CA ASN A 317 42.77 35.94 -27.84
C ASN A 317 43.25 36.38 -26.45
N SER A 318 43.21 35.47 -25.47
CA SER A 318 44.30 35.38 -24.49
C SER A 318 44.45 33.95 -23.98
N SER A 319 45.62 33.40 -24.26
CA SER A 319 46.14 32.13 -23.76
C SER A 319 46.53 32.27 -22.29
N ILE A 320 46.20 31.28 -21.46
CA ILE A 320 46.96 30.96 -20.25
C ILE A 320 47.19 29.45 -20.22
N THR A 321 48.47 29.10 -20.36
CA THR A 321 49.08 27.80 -20.08
C THR A 321 49.15 27.54 -18.58
N ASN A 322 49.16 26.25 -18.21
CA ASN A 322 49.66 25.60 -16.97
C ASN A 322 48.61 24.58 -16.47
N ALA A 323 48.92 23.38 -16.01
CA ALA A 323 50.17 22.64 -15.87
C ALA A 323 49.79 21.16 -15.76
N HIS A 324 50.74 20.33 -16.19
CA HIS A 324 50.77 18.88 -16.14
C HIS A 324 50.70 18.39 -14.67
N LEU A 325 49.61 17.70 -14.29
CA LEU A 325 49.51 16.97 -13.03
C LEU A 325 49.40 15.48 -13.34
N LYS A 326 50.35 14.73 -12.77
CA LYS A 326 50.53 13.29 -12.89
C LYS A 326 49.30 12.54 -12.39
N ASN A 327 48.83 11.60 -13.20
CA ASN A 327 47.91 10.54 -12.81
C ASN A 327 48.66 9.55 -11.90
N ASP A 328 48.41 9.61 -10.59
CA ASP A 328 48.67 8.49 -9.69
C ASP A 328 47.44 7.56 -9.72
N GLY A 329 47.68 6.30 -10.09
CA GLY A 329 46.69 5.25 -10.17
C GLY A 329 46.12 4.90 -8.81
N GLY A 330 44.95 5.44 -8.49
CA GLY A 330 44.06 4.92 -7.46
C GLY A 330 43.17 3.85 -8.08
N THR A 331 43.48 2.58 -7.80
CA THR A 331 42.60 1.44 -8.09
C THR A 331 41.27 1.68 -7.40
N ALA A 332 40.28 2.15 -8.15
CA ALA A 332 38.91 2.26 -7.66
C ALA A 332 38.44 0.86 -7.31
N LEU A 333 38.35 0.57 -6.01
CA LEU A 333 37.62 -0.57 -5.48
C LEU A 333 36.18 -0.43 -5.98
N GLN A 334 35.85 -1.16 -7.05
CA GLN A 334 34.46 -1.36 -7.42
C GLN A 334 33.76 -1.97 -6.21
N PRO A 335 32.63 -1.41 -5.75
CA PRO A 335 31.84 -2.07 -4.73
C PRO A 335 31.45 -3.44 -5.28
N SER A 336 31.95 -4.50 -4.65
CA SER A 336 31.60 -5.86 -5.03
C SER A 336 30.09 -6.00 -4.85
N VAL A 337 29.36 -6.06 -5.96
CA VAL A 337 27.99 -6.52 -6.00
C VAL A 337 28.05 -7.98 -5.58
N THR A 338 27.93 -8.24 -4.28
CA THR A 338 27.79 -9.59 -3.76
C THR A 338 26.57 -10.19 -4.44
N SER A 339 26.79 -11.21 -5.26
CA SER A 339 25.75 -12.00 -5.89
C SER A 339 24.64 -12.32 -4.88
N PRO A 340 23.36 -12.20 -5.23
CA PRO A 340 22.23 -12.45 -4.32
C PRO A 340 22.21 -13.94 -3.96
N LYS A 341 22.98 -14.32 -2.94
CA LYS A 341 22.95 -15.65 -2.34
C LYS A 341 21.72 -15.70 -1.42
N ASP A 342 20.79 -16.55 -1.80
CA ASP A 342 19.73 -17.13 -0.98
C ASP A 342 18.67 -16.16 -0.41
N ASN A 343 17.99 -15.44 -1.31
CA ASN A 343 16.72 -14.76 -0.99
C ASN A 343 15.53 -15.74 -0.78
N SER A 344 15.73 -17.06 -0.88
CA SER A 344 14.65 -18.04 -0.71
C SER A 344 14.01 -18.03 0.68
N ASN A 345 14.72 -17.51 1.70
CA ASN A 345 14.19 -17.46 3.05
C ASN A 345 13.24 -16.29 3.32
N THR A 346 13.15 -15.29 2.44
CA THR A 346 12.38 -14.07 2.72
C THR A 346 10.91 -14.13 2.29
N THR A 347 10.51 -15.12 1.49
CA THR A 347 9.15 -15.25 0.97
C THR A 347 8.37 -16.37 1.66
N ILE A 348 7.06 -16.20 1.72
CA ILE A 348 6.03 -17.13 2.16
C ILE A 348 5.53 -17.85 0.91
N SER A 349 5.46 -19.18 0.96
CA SER A 349 5.07 -19.98 -0.18
C SER A 349 3.57 -19.86 -0.49
N GLU A 350 3.21 -19.93 -1.78
CA GLU A 350 1.80 -19.96 -2.20
C GLU A 350 1.02 -21.14 -1.62
N ASP A 351 1.70 -22.27 -1.39
CA ASP A 351 1.10 -23.44 -0.75
C ASP A 351 0.65 -23.11 0.68
N TYR A 352 1.46 -22.34 1.42
CA TYR A 352 1.10 -21.85 2.75
C TYR A 352 -0.05 -20.86 2.70
N VAL A 353 -0.02 -19.90 1.77
CA VAL A 353 -1.11 -18.93 1.55
C VAL A 353 -2.44 -19.65 1.33
N ARG A 354 -2.45 -20.69 0.49
CA ARG A 354 -3.65 -21.51 0.26
C ARG A 354 -4.08 -22.28 1.50
N ALA A 355 -3.13 -22.84 2.25
CA ALA A 355 -3.43 -23.57 3.48
C ALA A 355 -4.01 -22.66 4.58
N LEU A 356 -3.53 -21.42 4.70
CA LEU A 356 -4.05 -20.43 5.64
C LEU A 356 -5.46 -19.98 5.26
N ASN A 357 -5.69 -19.67 3.97
CA ASN A 357 -7.03 -19.36 3.46
C ASN A 357 -8.04 -20.49 3.73
N ALA A 358 -7.62 -21.75 3.61
CA ALA A 358 -8.48 -22.90 3.88
C ALA A 358 -8.78 -23.12 5.39
N GLN A 359 -7.97 -22.54 6.29
CA GLN A 359 -8.18 -22.61 7.74
C GLN A 359 -9.05 -21.46 8.27
N ALA A 360 -9.18 -20.38 7.49
CA ALA A 360 -10.00 -19.24 7.85
C ALA A 360 -11.49 -19.62 7.92
N THR A 361 -12.18 -19.14 8.95
CA THR A 361 -13.61 -19.44 9.15
C THR A 361 -14.46 -18.31 8.60
N ILE A 362 -15.45 -18.59 7.77
CA ILE A 362 -16.34 -17.55 7.22
C ILE A 362 -17.16 -16.92 8.36
N VAL A 363 -17.21 -15.59 8.42
CA VAL A 363 -18.12 -14.90 9.36
C VAL A 363 -19.57 -15.04 8.90
N PRO A 364 -20.55 -15.28 9.79
CA PRO A 364 -21.95 -15.46 9.40
C PRO A 364 -22.56 -14.26 8.67
N THR A 365 -22.12 -13.05 9.05
CA THR A 365 -22.58 -11.78 8.48
C THR A 365 -21.37 -10.93 8.13
N PRO A 366 -21.17 -10.59 6.84
CA PRO A 366 -20.11 -9.67 6.43
C PRO A 366 -20.22 -8.33 7.16
N MET A 367 -19.07 -7.76 7.56
CA MET A 367 -19.02 -6.51 8.30
C MET A 367 -18.20 -5.47 7.57
N HIS A 368 -18.80 -4.35 7.20
CA HIS A 368 -18.05 -3.23 6.65
C HIS A 368 -17.24 -2.58 7.76
N VAL A 369 -15.96 -2.40 7.50
CA VAL A 369 -15.00 -1.80 8.41
C VAL A 369 -14.42 -0.58 7.72
N ARG A 370 -14.48 0.56 8.42
CA ARG A 370 -13.77 1.77 8.05
C ARG A 370 -12.81 2.12 9.18
N MET A 371 -11.55 2.34 8.83
CA MET A 371 -10.52 2.63 9.82
C MET A 371 -9.70 3.82 9.36
N GLU A 372 -9.24 4.63 10.32
CA GLU A 372 -8.28 5.68 10.10
C GLU A 372 -6.98 5.33 10.80
N GLY A 373 -5.86 5.75 10.22
CA GLY A 373 -4.58 5.37 10.76
C GLY A 373 -3.41 6.21 10.28
N THR A 374 -2.26 5.89 10.83
CA THR A 374 -0.98 6.46 10.45
C THR A 374 0.02 5.33 10.29
N ILE A 375 0.68 5.27 9.12
CA ILE A 375 1.84 4.42 8.91
C ILE A 375 3.09 5.32 8.97
N THR A 376 4.05 4.94 9.80
CA THR A 376 5.34 5.60 9.93
C THR A 376 6.46 4.65 9.53
N MET A 377 7.25 5.01 8.53
CA MET A 377 8.44 4.29 8.10
C MET A 377 9.69 5.09 8.48
N PHE A 378 10.63 4.44 9.16
CA PHE A 378 11.96 4.99 9.45
C PHE A 378 12.96 4.32 8.52
N LEU A 379 13.54 5.10 7.63
CA LEU A 379 14.54 4.66 6.66
C LEU A 379 15.95 4.86 7.23
N ASP A 380 16.84 3.91 6.96
CA ASP A 380 18.26 4.03 7.25
C ASP A 380 18.99 4.90 6.20
N GLU A 381 20.32 5.01 6.33
CA GLU A 381 21.19 5.75 5.41
C GLU A 381 21.20 5.18 3.97
N ASN A 382 20.91 3.88 3.83
CA ASN A 382 20.75 3.18 2.55
C ASN A 382 19.32 3.30 2.01
N LYS A 383 18.50 4.14 2.65
CA LYS A 383 17.10 4.38 2.32
C LYS A 383 16.25 3.11 2.41
N ARG A 384 16.61 2.13 3.23
CA ARG A 384 15.82 0.92 3.53
C ARG A 384 15.02 1.11 4.81
N ILE A 385 13.83 0.52 4.88
CA ILE A 385 12.95 0.59 6.05
C ILE A 385 13.58 -0.23 7.19
N GLN A 386 13.99 0.43 8.26
CA GLN A 386 14.51 -0.18 9.49
C GLN A 386 13.41 -0.36 10.54
N HIS A 387 12.45 0.56 10.60
CA HIS A 387 11.30 0.46 11.49
C HIS A 387 10.03 0.87 10.75
N MET A 388 8.94 0.17 11.01
CA MET A 388 7.62 0.52 10.49
C MET A 388 6.60 0.43 11.62
N ASN A 389 5.80 1.48 11.80
CA ASN A 389 4.75 1.53 12.79
C ASN A 389 3.42 1.78 12.07
N LEU A 390 2.39 1.01 12.40
CA LEU A 390 1.03 1.19 11.95
C LEU A 390 0.18 1.46 13.20
N ARG A 391 -0.46 2.63 13.25
CA ARG A 391 -1.48 2.93 14.27
C ARG A 391 -2.82 3.07 13.58
N VAL A 392 -3.82 2.36 14.06
CA VAL A 392 -5.16 2.32 13.47
C VAL A 392 -6.18 2.51 14.58
N HIS A 393 -7.25 3.25 14.27
CA HIS A 393 -8.44 3.38 15.09
C HIS A 393 -9.68 3.23 14.21
N GLU A 394 -10.77 2.73 14.79
CA GLU A 394 -12.07 2.64 14.14
C GLU A 394 -12.72 4.03 14.07
N ILE A 395 -13.47 4.30 12.99
CA ILE A 395 -14.20 5.56 12.75
C ILE A 395 -15.68 5.38 13.05
#